data_AF-A0A816DLJ8-F1
#
_entry.id   AF-A0A816DLJ8-F1
#
_cell.length_a   1.000
_cell.length_b   1.000
_cell.length_c   1.000
_cell.angle_alpha   90.00
_cell.angle_beta   90.00
_cell.angle_gamma   90.00
#
_symmetry.space_group_name_H-M   'P 1'
#
loop_
_entity.id
_entity.type
_entity.pdbx_description
1 polymer ?
#
loop_
_entity_poly.entity_id
_entity_poly.type
_entity_poly.pdbx_seq_one_letter_code
_entity_poly.pdbx_strand_id
1 'polypeptide(L)'
;MTGISKYNLNLVLISKLAQAHDSCAYVGIIVGCIGGAILLVGVILLVYFKRNKIPRSHIASQGLYSSISISCTDGNCRHRATIIAGSILGGGVGIIFLLIVFALCWKHCKGRPLKTNPKFIQSVDQRYSQDNSTDDTLFKSGIWSSRHIQDGLWYGFHRLTLTFDPQLCKVAGSGSDNNGVFLLDGVYSLATKRMGLVKTYQSELNKRPEDLKYQMLVQLVWNPKNSQFEGKWYIRTKSYSGENKFQLKFTSHQQSRPCTTV
;
A
#
# COMPACT_ATOMS: atom_id res chain seq x y z
N MET A 1 24.73 -22.13 28.11
CA MET A 1 23.84 -21.03 28.52
C MET A 1 23.83 -19.95 27.44
N THR A 2 22.64 -19.72 26.87
CA THR A 2 22.18 -18.59 26.03
C THR A 2 23.05 -18.13 24.84
N GLY A 3 23.02 -18.89 23.75
CA GLY A 3 23.33 -18.38 22.41
C GLY A 3 22.05 -17.82 21.75
N ILE A 4 21.71 -16.56 22.03
CA ILE A 4 20.57 -15.90 21.39
C ILE A 4 20.98 -15.52 19.95
N SER A 5 20.47 -16.34 19.04
CA SER A 5 20.37 -16.23 17.58
C SER A 5 20.44 -14.80 17.00
N LYS A 6 21.51 -14.53 16.24
CA LYS A 6 21.65 -13.37 15.33
C LYS A 6 20.58 -13.31 14.22
N TYR A 7 19.79 -14.37 14.04
CA TYR A 7 18.76 -14.44 12.99
C TYR A 7 17.51 -13.60 13.30
N ASN A 8 17.25 -13.28 14.58
CA ASN A 8 16.11 -12.42 14.94
C ASN A 8 16.36 -10.93 14.66
N LEU A 9 17.62 -10.48 14.64
CA LEU A 9 17.92 -9.05 14.52
C LEU A 9 17.66 -8.53 13.10
N ASN A 10 17.96 -9.32 12.06
CA ASN A 10 17.71 -8.93 10.67
C ASN A 10 16.23 -8.95 10.30
N LEU A 11 15.44 -9.87 10.87
CA LEU A 11 13.99 -9.91 10.65
C LEU A 11 13.28 -8.72 11.32
N VAL A 12 13.76 -8.28 12.49
CA VAL A 12 13.27 -7.07 13.18
C VAL A 12 13.70 -5.79 12.45
N LEU A 13 14.89 -5.76 11.84
CA LEU A 13 15.33 -4.59 11.07
C LEU A 13 14.54 -4.44 9.76
N ILE A 14 14.28 -5.55 9.06
CA ILE A 14 13.46 -5.59 7.84
C ILE A 14 11.98 -5.30 8.17
N SER A 15 11.47 -5.76 9.32
CA SER A 15 10.10 -5.41 9.75
C SER A 15 9.98 -3.94 10.13
N LYS A 16 10.99 -3.33 10.79
CA LYS A 16 10.99 -1.89 11.09
C LYS A 16 11.14 -1.01 9.84
N LEU A 17 11.90 -1.46 8.84
CA LEU A 17 11.97 -0.80 7.53
C LEU A 17 10.66 -0.95 6.74
N ALA A 18 9.97 -2.09 6.85
CA ALA A 18 8.64 -2.28 6.27
C ALA A 18 7.55 -1.47 7.02
N GLN A 19 7.71 -1.25 8.34
CA GLN A 19 6.78 -0.47 9.15
C GLN A 19 6.87 1.05 8.87
N ALA A 20 8.00 1.52 8.32
CA ALA A 20 8.11 2.87 7.76
C ALA A 20 7.29 3.05 6.46
N HIS A 21 6.89 1.97 5.77
CA HIS A 21 6.12 2.03 4.52
C HIS A 21 4.60 2.20 4.71
N ASP A 22 4.07 2.08 5.94
CA ASP A 22 2.67 2.36 6.30
C ASP A 22 2.40 3.84 6.64
N SER A 23 3.33 4.73 6.27
CA SER A 23 3.27 6.16 6.55
C SER A 23 2.00 6.86 6.06
N CYS A 24 1.33 6.39 5.00
CA CYS A 24 0.10 7.04 4.51
C CYS A 24 -1.13 6.77 5.40
N ALA A 25 -1.26 5.55 5.95
CA ALA A 25 -2.33 5.25 6.90
C ALA A 25 -2.05 5.94 8.24
N TYR A 26 -0.78 5.96 8.65
CA TYR A 26 -0.36 6.59 9.90
C TYR A 26 -0.55 8.11 9.87
N VAL A 27 -0.22 8.78 8.75
CA VAL A 27 -0.46 10.22 8.57
C VAL A 27 -1.96 10.51 8.53
N GLY A 28 -2.78 9.67 7.89
CA GLY A 28 -4.24 9.82 7.91
C GLY A 28 -4.83 9.73 9.32
N ILE A 29 -4.34 8.79 10.13
CA ILE A 29 -4.75 8.63 11.53
C ILE A 29 -4.30 9.84 12.37
N ILE A 30 -3.05 10.30 12.21
CA ILE A 30 -2.53 11.46 12.96
C ILE A 30 -3.31 12.73 12.60
N VAL A 31 -3.56 12.99 11.31
CA VAL A 31 -4.35 14.15 10.88
C VAL A 31 -5.80 14.05 11.37
N GLY A 32 -6.38 12.85 11.33
CA GLY A 32 -7.72 12.59 11.88
C GLY A 32 -7.79 12.83 13.40
N CYS A 33 -6.79 12.37 14.16
CA CYS A 33 -6.70 12.58 15.60
C CYS A 33 -6.50 14.05 15.97
N ILE A 34 -5.65 14.78 15.24
CA ILE A 34 -5.44 16.22 15.46
C ILE A 34 -6.71 17.01 15.11
N GLY A 35 -7.35 16.71 13.98
CA GLY A 35 -8.62 17.34 13.59
C GLY A 35 -9.74 17.04 14.60
N GLY A 36 -9.83 15.81 15.08
CA GLY A 36 -10.76 15.40 16.13
C GLY A 36 -10.52 16.10 17.46
N ALA A 37 -9.25 16.25 17.88
CA ALA A 37 -8.88 16.97 19.10
C ALA A 37 -9.24 18.46 19.03
N ILE A 38 -9.01 19.11 17.87
CA ILE A 38 -9.38 20.52 17.66
C ILE A 38 -10.90 20.70 17.73
N LEU A 39 -11.67 19.81 17.10
CA LEU A 39 -13.14 19.82 17.20
C LEU A 39 -13.62 19.60 18.63
N LEU A 40 -13.03 18.65 19.36
CA LEU A 40 -13.37 18.38 20.76
C LEU A 40 -13.12 19.60 21.65
N VAL A 41 -11.97 20.27 21.50
CA VAL A 41 -11.65 21.50 22.23
C VAL A 41 -12.65 22.61 21.90
N GLY A 42 -13.03 22.76 20.62
CA GLY A 42 -14.06 23.71 20.21
C GLY A 42 -15.42 23.44 20.87
N VAL A 43 -15.83 22.18 20.96
CA VAL A 43 -17.08 21.77 21.64
C VAL A 43 -16.98 22.02 23.16
N ILE A 44 -15.85 21.68 23.79
CA ILE A 44 -15.64 21.93 25.23
C ILE A 44 -15.73 23.43 25.53
N LEU A 45 -15.10 24.28 24.72
CA LEU A 45 -15.19 25.73 24.88
C LEU A 45 -16.62 26.24 24.68
N LEU A 46 -17.34 25.76 23.67
CA LEU A 46 -18.76 26.10 23.46
C LEU A 46 -19.64 25.70 24.65
N VAL A 47 -19.44 24.51 25.21
CA VAL A 47 -20.16 24.04 26.40
C VAL A 47 -19.78 24.87 27.63
N TYR A 48 -18.51 25.19 27.80
CA TYR A 48 -18.01 26.04 28.89
C TYR A 48 -18.63 27.43 28.84
N PHE A 49 -18.66 28.07 27.66
CA PHE A 49 -19.31 29.37 27.48
C PHE A 49 -20.84 29.30 27.64
N LYS A 50 -21.48 28.18 27.26
CA LYS A 50 -22.92 27.97 27.47
C LYS A 50 -23.26 27.78 28.97
N ARG A 51 -22.39 27.14 29.75
CA ARG A 51 -22.56 26.91 31.19
C ARG A 51 -22.25 28.15 32.02
N ASN A 52 -21.22 28.92 31.65
CA ASN A 52 -20.89 30.19 32.29
C ASN A 52 -21.76 31.34 31.76
N LYS A 53 -23.08 31.12 31.67
CA LYS A 53 -24.05 32.22 31.63
C LYS A 53 -23.85 33.00 32.93
N ILE A 54 -23.21 34.17 32.79
CA ILE A 54 -23.09 35.20 33.81
C ILE A 54 -24.46 35.32 34.52
N PRO A 55 -24.52 35.23 35.86
CA PRO A 55 -25.77 35.34 36.58
C PRO A 55 -26.42 36.68 36.24
N ARG A 56 -27.60 36.62 35.61
CA ARG A 56 -28.51 37.76 35.47
C ARG A 56 -29.02 38.06 36.89
N SER A 57 -28.32 38.91 37.61
CA SER A 57 -28.84 39.52 38.83
C SER A 57 -29.95 40.50 38.45
N HIS A 58 -31.17 40.13 38.87
CA HIS A 58 -32.33 40.98 39.19
C HIS A 58 -32.43 42.36 38.53
N ILE A 59 -33.30 42.47 37.51
CA ILE A 59 -34.18 43.64 37.36
C ILE A 59 -35.58 43.09 37.13
N ALA A 60 -36.44 43.28 38.12
CA ALA A 60 -37.85 42.94 38.07
C ALA A 60 -38.65 44.06 37.39
N SER A 61 -39.61 43.63 36.56
CA SER A 61 -40.84 44.31 36.11
C SER A 61 -40.75 45.75 35.58
N GLN A 62 -41.18 45.98 34.35
CA GLN A 62 -42.58 46.21 33.97
C GLN A 62 -42.71 46.37 32.45
N GLY A 63 -43.78 45.80 31.88
CA GLY A 63 -44.58 46.47 30.86
C GLY A 63 -44.15 46.43 29.38
N LEU A 64 -45.12 45.99 28.57
CA LEU A 64 -45.38 46.31 27.16
C LEU A 64 -44.64 45.56 26.03
N TYR A 65 -45.50 44.92 25.23
CA TYR A 65 -45.38 44.66 23.80
C TYR A 65 -44.43 45.62 23.08
N SER A 66 -43.36 45.09 22.51
CA SER A 66 -42.69 45.66 21.34
C SER A 66 -41.81 44.61 20.70
N SER A 67 -42.02 44.44 19.39
CA SER A 67 -41.13 43.82 18.41
C SER A 67 -39.67 43.78 18.83
N ILE A 68 -39.09 42.57 18.90
CA ILE A 68 -37.65 42.36 19.07
C ILE A 68 -36.96 42.66 17.72
N SER A 69 -36.82 43.95 17.40
CA SER A 69 -35.68 44.43 16.64
C SER A 69 -34.54 44.60 17.65
N ILE A 70 -33.59 43.66 17.64
CA ILE A 70 -32.36 43.75 18.44
C ILE A 70 -31.48 44.80 17.77
N SER A 71 -31.80 46.08 17.98
CA SER A 71 -30.89 47.18 17.73
C SER A 71 -29.94 47.27 18.91
N CYS A 72 -28.81 46.58 18.81
CA CYS A 72 -27.72 46.73 19.76
C CYS A 72 -26.81 47.88 19.32
N THR A 73 -27.13 49.09 19.76
CA THR A 73 -26.22 50.23 19.77
C THR A 73 -25.52 50.30 21.12
N ASP A 74 -24.43 49.55 21.28
CA ASP A 74 -23.36 49.88 22.23
C ASP A 74 -22.13 48.98 21.96
N GLY A 75 -20.93 49.48 22.29
CA GLY A 75 -19.61 48.94 21.89
C GLY A 75 -19.37 47.44 22.13
N ASN A 76 -20.21 46.78 22.93
CA ASN A 76 -20.22 45.33 23.13
C ASN A 76 -20.69 44.52 21.91
N CYS A 77 -21.40 45.12 20.94
CA CYS A 77 -21.83 44.41 19.74
C CYS A 77 -20.71 44.22 18.71
N ARG A 78 -19.73 45.13 18.72
CA ARG A 78 -18.54 45.04 17.86
C ARG A 78 -17.73 43.78 18.19
N HIS A 79 -17.54 43.50 19.48
CA HIS A 79 -16.77 42.35 19.94
C HIS A 79 -17.38 41.00 19.52
N ARG A 80 -18.72 40.87 19.58
CA ARG A 80 -19.41 39.65 19.15
C ARG A 80 -19.36 39.47 17.63
N ALA A 81 -19.50 40.54 16.86
CA ALA A 81 -19.37 40.49 15.41
C ALA A 81 -17.96 40.07 14.97
N THR A 82 -16.92 40.58 15.64
CA THR A 82 -15.52 40.19 15.34
C THR A 82 -15.23 38.73 15.66
N ILE A 83 -15.79 38.19 16.76
CA ILE A 83 -15.63 36.77 17.13
C ILE A 83 -16.34 35.85 16.12
N ILE A 84 -17.54 36.23 15.67
CA ILE A 84 -18.30 35.47 14.67
C ILE A 84 -17.57 35.51 13.32
N ALA A 85 -17.11 36.69 12.88
CA ALA A 85 -16.34 36.83 11.64
C ALA A 85 -15.01 36.05 11.70
N GLY A 86 -14.30 36.08 12.82
CA GLY A 86 -13.08 35.31 13.04
C GLY A 86 -13.30 33.80 12.98
N SER A 87 -14.42 33.32 13.52
CA SER A 87 -14.79 31.89 13.48
C SER A 87 -15.10 31.42 12.05
N ILE A 88 -15.79 32.23 11.26
CA ILE A 88 -16.12 31.92 9.86
C ILE A 88 -14.84 31.89 9.00
N LEU A 89 -13.98 32.90 9.15
CA LEU A 89 -12.71 32.96 8.42
C LEU A 89 -11.76 31.82 8.81
N GLY A 90 -11.62 31.54 10.11
CA GLY A 90 -10.80 30.43 10.62
C GLY A 90 -11.31 29.07 10.17
N GLY A 91 -12.63 28.85 10.19
CA GLY A 91 -13.25 27.64 9.68
C GLY A 91 -13.01 27.44 8.18
N GLY A 92 -13.13 28.51 7.38
CA GLY A 92 -12.86 28.48 5.95
C GLY A 92 -11.42 28.08 5.64
N VAL A 93 -10.44 28.70 6.31
CA VAL A 93 -9.01 28.36 6.13
C VAL A 93 -8.72 26.90 6.54
N GLY A 94 -9.33 26.43 7.64
CA GLY A 94 -9.17 25.04 8.09
C GLY A 94 -9.69 24.02 7.07
N ILE A 95 -10.86 24.27 6.45
CA ILE A 95 -11.42 23.40 5.42
C ILE A 95 -10.53 23.37 4.18
N ILE A 96 -10.04 24.53 3.73
CA ILE A 96 -9.13 24.62 2.57
C ILE A 96 -7.85 23.80 2.82
N PHE A 97 -7.26 23.91 4.01
CA PHE A 97 -6.07 23.14 4.36
C PHE A 97 -6.34 21.63 4.35
N LEU A 98 -7.48 21.19 4.90
CA LEU A 98 -7.88 19.78 4.86
C LEU A 98 -8.07 19.27 3.43
N LEU A 99 -8.66 20.06 2.53
CA LEU A 99 -8.83 19.70 1.12
C LEU A 99 -7.48 19.57 0.40
N ILE A 100 -6.51 20.45 0.70
CA ILE A 100 -5.15 20.37 0.14
C ILE A 100 -4.44 19.10 0.63
N VAL A 101 -4.47 18.82 1.93
CA VAL A 101 -3.88 17.59 2.49
C VAL A 101 -4.53 16.35 1.89
N PHE A 102 -5.86 16.34 1.75
CA PHE A 102 -6.58 15.24 1.10
C PHE A 102 -6.17 15.09 -0.37
N ALA A 103 -6.08 16.17 -1.14
CA ALA A 103 -5.66 16.13 -2.54
C ALA A 103 -4.22 15.62 -2.71
N LEU A 104 -3.31 16.06 -1.84
CA LEU A 104 -1.92 15.58 -1.83
C LEU A 104 -1.84 14.10 -1.44
N CYS A 105 -2.60 13.66 -0.42
CA CYS A 105 -2.68 12.26 -0.02
C CYS A 105 -3.27 11.40 -1.14
N TRP A 106 -4.36 11.84 -1.77
CA TRP A 106 -4.99 11.18 -2.91
C TRP A 106 -4.04 11.06 -4.11
N LYS A 107 -3.30 12.12 -4.43
CA LYS A 107 -2.25 12.11 -5.47
C LYS A 107 -1.13 11.14 -5.13
N HIS A 108 -0.72 11.05 -3.87
CA HIS A 108 0.34 10.16 -3.43
C HIS A 108 -0.08 8.68 -3.35
N CYS A 109 -1.37 8.43 -3.12
CA CYS A 109 -2.00 7.10 -3.11
C CYS A 109 -2.33 6.58 -4.53
N LYS A 110 -2.56 7.48 -5.50
CA LYS A 110 -2.73 7.14 -6.92
C LYS A 110 -1.40 6.67 -7.53
N GLY A 111 -1.18 5.35 -7.49
CA GLY A 111 -0.09 4.70 -8.22
C GLY A 111 0.63 3.60 -7.45
N ARG A 112 0.40 3.47 -6.14
CA ARG A 112 0.96 2.35 -5.38
C ARG A 112 0.17 1.06 -5.67
N PRO A 113 0.84 -0.08 -5.92
CA PRO A 113 0.15 -1.36 -6.04
C PRO A 113 -0.56 -1.66 -4.73
N LEU A 114 -1.86 -1.99 -4.80
CA LEU A 114 -2.70 -2.26 -3.63
C LEU A 114 -2.23 -3.50 -2.83
N LYS A 115 -1.34 -4.31 -3.43
CA LYS A 115 -0.85 -5.58 -2.88
C LYS A 115 0.67 -5.59 -2.95
N THR A 116 1.29 -5.60 -1.78
CA THR A 116 2.75 -5.70 -1.64
C THR A 116 3.15 -7.16 -1.45
N ASN A 117 4.22 -7.61 -2.12
CA ASN A 117 4.73 -8.97 -2.00
C ASN A 117 5.06 -9.41 -0.55
N PRO A 118 5.64 -8.57 0.34
CA PRO A 118 5.97 -8.99 1.70
C PRO A 118 4.79 -9.57 2.49
N LYS A 119 3.63 -8.89 2.47
CA LYS A 119 2.41 -9.34 3.17
C LYS A 119 1.84 -10.63 2.58
N PHE A 120 1.93 -10.78 1.26
CA PHE A 120 1.50 -12.01 0.58
C PHE A 120 2.39 -13.20 0.96
N ILE A 121 3.71 -13.00 1.01
CA ILE A 121 4.67 -14.06 1.30
C ILE A 121 4.51 -14.57 2.74
N GLN A 122 4.23 -13.68 3.69
CA GLN A 122 4.08 -14.03 5.12
C GLN A 122 2.73 -14.61 5.49
N SER A 123 1.69 -14.41 4.67
CA SER A 123 0.37 -14.96 4.99
C SER A 123 0.31 -16.46 4.72
N VAL A 124 -0.16 -17.21 5.71
CA VAL A 124 -0.41 -18.65 5.58
C VAL A 124 -1.78 -18.83 4.92
N ASP A 125 -1.84 -19.47 3.74
CA ASP A 125 -3.12 -19.95 3.21
C ASP A 125 -3.44 -21.30 3.83
N GLN A 126 -4.52 -21.38 4.59
CA GLN A 126 -5.01 -22.65 5.11
C GLN A 126 -5.44 -23.61 3.99
N ARG A 127 -5.82 -23.09 2.80
CA ARG A 127 -6.26 -23.92 1.67
C ARG A 127 -5.17 -24.78 1.03
N TYR A 128 -3.90 -24.47 1.29
CA TYR A 128 -2.75 -25.19 0.74
C TYR A 128 -1.87 -25.83 1.83
N SER A 129 -2.27 -25.77 3.11
CA SER A 129 -1.51 -26.28 4.26
C SER A 129 -1.53 -27.81 4.42
N GLN A 130 -2.09 -28.56 3.46
CA GLN A 130 -2.28 -30.01 3.59
C GLN A 130 -1.22 -30.85 2.86
N ASP A 131 -0.18 -30.21 2.31
CA ASP A 131 0.92 -30.94 1.70
C ASP A 131 2.01 -31.19 2.76
N ASN A 132 2.05 -32.43 3.28
CA ASN A 132 3.06 -32.94 4.22
C ASN A 132 4.39 -33.29 3.51
N SER A 133 4.62 -32.83 2.29
CA SER A 133 5.86 -33.12 1.57
C SER A 133 7.07 -32.52 2.33
N THR A 134 7.91 -33.42 2.83
CA THR A 134 9.21 -33.14 3.48
C THR A 134 10.30 -32.77 2.46
N ASP A 135 9.93 -32.40 1.22
CA ASP A 135 10.89 -32.07 0.18
C ASP A 135 11.41 -30.65 0.41
N ASP A 136 12.68 -30.56 0.81
CA ASP A 136 13.27 -29.37 1.43
C ASP A 136 13.30 -28.13 0.50
N THR A 137 13.14 -28.29 -0.82
CA THR A 137 12.92 -27.15 -1.73
C THR A 137 12.08 -27.51 -2.95
N LEU A 138 10.77 -27.23 -2.92
CA LEU A 138 9.89 -27.34 -4.10
C LEU A 138 10.34 -26.43 -5.26
N PHE A 139 10.99 -25.32 -4.95
CA PHE A 139 11.57 -24.43 -5.94
C PHE A 139 12.95 -24.92 -6.41
N LYS A 140 13.12 -25.08 -7.72
CA LYS A 140 14.38 -25.50 -8.36
C LYS A 140 14.93 -24.40 -9.26
N SER A 141 16.22 -24.11 -9.13
CA SER A 141 16.93 -23.25 -10.09
C SER A 141 16.99 -23.93 -11.46
N GLY A 142 16.70 -23.19 -12.52
CA GLY A 142 16.73 -23.70 -13.88
C GLY A 142 15.80 -22.96 -14.84
N ILE A 143 15.34 -23.70 -15.85
CA ILE A 143 14.44 -23.25 -16.90
C ILE A 143 13.00 -23.48 -16.45
N TRP A 144 12.22 -22.42 -16.53
CA TRP A 144 10.80 -22.41 -16.23
C TRP A 144 10.00 -21.95 -17.44
N SER A 145 8.73 -22.36 -17.44
CA SER A 145 7.73 -21.98 -18.41
C SER A 145 6.67 -21.12 -17.70
N SER A 146 6.38 -19.96 -18.25
CA SER A 146 5.36 -19.05 -17.73
C SER A 146 4.21 -18.87 -18.70
N ARG A 147 3.00 -18.72 -18.15
CA ARG A 147 1.83 -18.27 -18.91
C ARG A 147 0.94 -17.41 -18.04
N HIS A 148 0.21 -16.48 -18.65
CA HIS A 148 -0.65 -15.55 -17.95
C HIS A 148 -1.90 -15.24 -18.76
N ILE A 149 -2.95 -14.80 -18.08
CA ILE A 149 -4.15 -14.32 -18.77
C ILE A 149 -4.04 -12.80 -18.94
N GLN A 150 -4.28 -12.30 -20.15
CA GLN A 150 -4.47 -10.88 -20.44
C GLN A 150 -5.71 -10.76 -21.32
N ASP A 151 -6.61 -9.82 -21.01
CA ASP A 151 -7.87 -9.62 -21.76
C ASP A 151 -8.69 -10.90 -21.99
N GLY A 152 -8.69 -11.81 -21.01
CA GLY A 152 -9.41 -13.09 -21.05
C GLY A 152 -8.71 -14.21 -21.84
N LEU A 153 -7.60 -13.93 -22.51
CA LEU A 153 -6.84 -14.89 -23.32
C LEU A 153 -5.56 -15.33 -22.61
N TRP A 154 -5.15 -16.58 -22.82
CA TRP A 154 -3.87 -17.09 -22.32
C TRP A 154 -2.72 -16.68 -23.25
N TYR A 155 -1.70 -16.05 -22.68
CA TYR A 155 -0.44 -15.70 -23.33
C TYR A 155 0.70 -16.55 -22.76
N GLY A 156 1.57 -17.02 -23.64
CA GLY A 156 2.63 -17.98 -23.37
C GLY A 156 2.48 -19.26 -24.20
N PHE A 157 3.24 -20.32 -23.92
CA PHE A 157 4.21 -20.48 -22.85
C PHE A 157 5.55 -19.77 -23.14
N HIS A 158 5.94 -18.83 -22.28
CA HIS A 158 7.22 -18.12 -22.40
C HIS A 158 8.28 -18.77 -21.53
N ARG A 159 9.43 -19.07 -22.14
CA ARG A 159 10.59 -19.63 -21.47
C ARG A 159 11.32 -18.54 -20.70
N LEU A 160 11.66 -18.83 -19.45
CA LEU A 160 12.46 -17.97 -18.59
C LEU A 160 13.41 -18.79 -17.73
N THR A 161 14.46 -18.16 -17.22
CA THR A 161 15.42 -18.79 -16.31
C THR A 161 15.26 -18.17 -14.93
N LEU A 162 15.16 -19.00 -13.90
CA LEU A 162 15.15 -18.55 -12.51
C LEU A 162 16.26 -19.23 -11.72
N THR A 163 16.90 -18.45 -10.86
CA THR A 163 17.86 -18.89 -9.86
C THR A 163 17.33 -18.57 -8.48
N PHE A 164 17.53 -19.48 -7.54
CA PHE A 164 17.18 -19.31 -6.14
C PHE A 164 18.42 -19.36 -5.27
N ASP A 165 18.57 -18.30 -4.47
CA ASP A 165 19.52 -18.22 -3.39
C ASP A 165 18.81 -18.61 -2.08
N PRO A 166 19.08 -19.82 -1.53
CA PRO A 166 18.44 -20.28 -0.32
C PRO A 166 18.86 -19.51 0.94
N GLN A 167 20.04 -18.88 0.95
CA GLN A 167 20.52 -18.12 2.11
C GLN A 167 19.74 -16.81 2.27
N LEU A 168 19.43 -16.17 1.14
CA LEU A 168 18.69 -14.91 1.09
C LEU A 168 17.19 -15.10 0.83
N CYS A 169 16.74 -16.34 0.61
CA CYS A 169 15.40 -16.66 0.13
C CYS A 169 15.02 -15.86 -1.14
N LYS A 170 16.04 -15.52 -1.95
CA LYS A 170 15.91 -14.61 -3.09
C LYS A 170 15.76 -15.39 -4.38
N VAL A 171 14.81 -14.98 -5.22
CA VAL A 171 14.63 -15.50 -6.57
C VAL A 171 15.01 -14.40 -7.55
N ALA A 172 15.89 -14.72 -8.50
CA ALA A 172 16.25 -13.83 -9.59
C ALA A 172 16.11 -14.56 -10.92
N GLY A 173 15.98 -13.83 -12.01
CA GLY A 173 15.87 -14.45 -13.32
C GLY A 173 15.62 -13.48 -14.45
N SER A 174 15.47 -14.04 -15.63
CA SER A 174 15.19 -13.28 -16.84
C SER A 174 14.47 -14.14 -17.88
N GLY A 175 13.82 -13.48 -18.81
CA GLY A 175 13.12 -14.11 -19.92
C GLY A 175 12.76 -13.11 -21.00
N SER A 176 12.02 -13.59 -21.99
CA SER A 176 11.47 -12.75 -23.04
C SER A 176 10.04 -13.20 -23.34
N ASP A 177 9.17 -12.25 -23.64
CA ASP A 177 7.82 -12.49 -24.14
C ASP A 177 7.45 -11.49 -25.23
N ASN A 178 6.18 -11.45 -25.61
CA ASN A 178 5.68 -10.58 -26.67
C ASN A 178 5.88 -9.08 -26.38
N ASN A 179 6.07 -8.69 -25.12
CA ASN A 179 6.30 -7.31 -24.70
C ASN A 179 7.81 -6.97 -24.64
N GLY A 180 8.70 -7.96 -24.75
CA GLY A 180 10.15 -7.78 -24.82
C GLY A 180 10.92 -8.59 -23.76
N VAL A 181 12.19 -8.25 -23.61
CA VAL A 181 13.08 -8.87 -22.62
C VAL A 181 12.80 -8.29 -21.24
N PHE A 182 12.80 -9.15 -20.23
CA PHE A 182 12.52 -8.75 -18.85
C PHE A 182 13.43 -9.43 -17.83
N LEU A 183 13.56 -8.77 -16.69
CA LEU A 183 14.19 -9.30 -15.48
C LEU A 183 13.11 -9.63 -14.43
N LEU A 184 13.37 -10.64 -13.62
CA LEU A 184 12.58 -11.03 -12.46
C LEU A 184 13.46 -10.93 -11.20
N ASP A 185 12.94 -10.27 -10.17
CA ASP A 185 13.54 -10.25 -8.83
C ASP A 185 12.43 -10.47 -7.80
N GLY A 186 12.68 -11.24 -6.76
CA GLY A 186 11.68 -11.52 -5.75
C GLY A 186 12.17 -12.39 -4.61
N VAL A 187 11.20 -12.86 -3.84
CA VAL A 187 11.44 -13.68 -2.64
C VAL A 187 10.53 -14.91 -2.69
N TYR A 188 11.10 -16.06 -2.33
CA TYR A 188 10.39 -17.31 -2.13
C TYR A 188 10.48 -17.73 -0.66
N SER A 189 9.32 -17.95 -0.03
CA SER A 189 9.25 -18.41 1.35
C SER A 189 9.13 -19.93 1.40
N LEU A 190 10.15 -20.58 1.97
CA LEU A 190 10.17 -22.01 2.23
C LEU A 190 9.10 -22.44 3.24
N ALA A 191 8.67 -21.53 4.14
CA ALA A 191 7.67 -21.82 5.17
C ALA A 191 6.25 -21.81 4.60
N THR A 192 5.92 -20.85 3.74
CA THR A 192 4.56 -20.68 3.19
C THR A 192 4.41 -21.25 1.79
N LYS A 193 5.51 -21.69 1.17
CA LYS A 193 5.58 -22.12 -0.24
C LYS A 193 5.01 -21.08 -1.20
N ARG A 194 5.17 -19.79 -0.84
CA ARG A 194 4.70 -18.63 -1.60
C ARG A 194 5.87 -17.86 -2.19
N MET A 195 5.62 -17.24 -3.33
CA MET A 195 6.59 -16.48 -4.08
C MET A 195 6.02 -15.13 -4.48
N GLY A 196 6.77 -14.07 -4.23
CA GLY A 196 6.47 -12.74 -4.73
C GLY A 196 7.59 -12.28 -5.66
N LEU A 197 7.29 -12.08 -6.94
CA LEU A 197 8.23 -11.58 -7.94
C LEU A 197 7.84 -10.17 -8.41
N VAL A 198 8.82 -9.47 -8.92
CA VAL A 198 8.72 -8.20 -9.62
C VAL A 198 9.34 -8.39 -11.00
N LYS A 199 8.52 -8.28 -12.03
CA LYS A 199 8.94 -8.33 -13.43
C LYS A 199 9.17 -6.92 -13.94
N THR A 200 10.37 -6.66 -14.43
CA THR A 200 10.78 -5.36 -14.99
C THR A 200 11.23 -5.56 -16.42
N TYR A 201 10.55 -4.91 -17.37
CA TYR A 201 10.95 -4.93 -18.77
C TYR A 201 12.20 -4.07 -18.97
N GLN A 202 13.13 -4.58 -19.77
CA GLN A 202 14.30 -3.81 -20.18
C GLN A 202 13.88 -2.82 -21.27
N SER A 203 14.31 -1.57 -21.13
CA SER A 203 14.01 -0.52 -22.09
C SER A 203 14.71 -0.82 -23.42
N GLU A 204 13.96 -1.10 -24.48
CA GLU A 204 14.50 -1.02 -25.85
C GLU A 204 14.97 0.41 -26.14
N LEU A 205 16.11 0.57 -26.82
CA LEU A 205 16.79 1.86 -27.05
C LEU A 205 15.95 2.92 -27.81
N ASN A 206 14.79 2.54 -28.38
CA ASN A 206 14.02 3.40 -29.31
C ASN A 206 12.54 3.60 -28.94
N LYS A 207 12.09 3.19 -27.75
CA LYS A 207 10.72 3.45 -27.28
C LYS A 207 10.69 4.70 -26.39
N ARG A 208 9.54 5.37 -26.28
CA ARG A 208 9.39 6.53 -25.39
C ARG A 208 9.56 6.07 -23.94
N PRO A 209 10.30 6.79 -23.08
CA PRO A 209 10.56 6.40 -21.68
C PRO A 209 9.29 6.09 -20.87
N GLU A 210 8.17 6.67 -21.29
CA GLU A 210 6.83 6.54 -20.71
C GLU A 210 6.24 5.13 -20.90
N ASP A 211 6.64 4.43 -21.96
CA ASP A 211 6.15 3.09 -22.32
C ASP A 211 7.01 1.96 -21.72
N LEU A 212 8.18 2.27 -21.14
CA LEU A 212 9.26 1.31 -20.91
C LEU A 212 9.51 0.94 -19.44
N LYS A 213 8.81 1.53 -18.48
CA LYS A 213 9.02 1.29 -17.05
C LYS A 213 7.76 0.89 -16.29
N TYR A 214 6.98 -0.05 -16.82
CA TYR A 214 5.97 -0.69 -15.99
C TYR A 214 6.55 -1.94 -15.32
N GLN A 215 6.46 -1.95 -13.99
CA GLN A 215 6.75 -3.12 -13.17
C GLN A 215 5.46 -3.93 -13.01
N MET A 216 5.57 -5.24 -13.20
CA MET A 216 4.49 -6.17 -12.92
C MET A 216 4.82 -6.96 -11.67
N LEU A 217 3.95 -6.88 -10.66
CA LEU A 217 4.07 -7.74 -9.48
C LEU A 217 3.44 -9.09 -9.78
N VAL A 218 4.06 -10.17 -9.31
CA VAL A 218 3.54 -11.53 -9.49
C VAL A 218 3.55 -12.21 -8.13
N GLN A 219 2.40 -12.76 -7.74
CA GLN A 219 2.21 -13.44 -6.45
C GLN A 219 1.72 -14.85 -6.71
N LEU A 220 2.50 -15.84 -6.29
CA LEU A 220 2.28 -17.25 -6.60
C LEU A 220 2.31 -18.11 -5.33
N VAL A 221 1.53 -19.17 -5.34
CA VAL A 221 1.51 -20.23 -4.34
C VAL A 221 1.82 -21.55 -5.05
N TRP A 222 2.57 -22.44 -4.40
CA TRP A 222 2.75 -23.78 -4.91
C TRP A 222 1.41 -24.53 -4.98
N ASN A 223 1.10 -25.09 -6.14
CA ASN A 223 -0.05 -25.99 -6.34
C ASN A 223 0.47 -27.44 -6.49
N PRO A 224 0.31 -28.30 -5.47
CA PRO A 224 0.81 -29.67 -5.51
C PRO A 224 0.07 -30.56 -6.51
N LYS A 225 -1.19 -30.24 -6.85
CA LYS A 225 -1.98 -31.04 -7.82
C LYS A 225 -1.41 -30.97 -9.23
N ASN A 226 -0.85 -29.82 -9.58
CA ASN A 226 -0.33 -29.53 -10.92
C ASN A 226 1.21 -29.46 -10.96
N SER A 227 1.87 -29.61 -9.81
CA SER A 227 3.31 -29.44 -9.60
C SER A 227 3.85 -28.14 -10.22
N GLN A 228 3.16 -27.03 -9.96
CA GLN A 228 3.52 -25.71 -10.49
C GLN A 228 3.11 -24.59 -9.54
N PHE A 229 3.71 -23.42 -9.72
CA PHE A 229 3.31 -22.21 -9.01
C PHE A 229 2.16 -21.51 -9.75
N GLU A 230 1.12 -21.13 -9.01
CA GLU A 230 -0.08 -20.47 -9.55
C GLU A 230 -0.46 -19.27 -8.70
N GLY A 231 -1.02 -18.25 -9.34
CA GLY A 231 -1.54 -17.10 -8.62
C GLY A 231 -1.94 -15.98 -9.56
N LYS A 232 -1.56 -14.75 -9.23
CA LYS A 232 -1.95 -13.56 -9.99
C LYS A 232 -0.76 -12.66 -10.31
N TRP A 233 -0.86 -11.99 -11.45
CA TRP A 233 -0.05 -10.83 -11.75
C TRP A 233 -0.86 -9.55 -11.50
N TYR A 234 -0.15 -8.45 -11.23
CA TYR A 234 -0.70 -7.13 -11.00
C TYR A 234 0.15 -6.09 -11.74
N ILE A 235 -0.49 -5.26 -12.55
CA ILE A 235 0.14 -4.10 -13.19
C ILE A 235 -0.62 -2.86 -12.74
N ARG A 236 0.13 -1.81 -12.42
CA ARG A 236 -0.44 -0.48 -12.19
C ARG A 236 0.48 0.58 -12.77
N THR A 237 -0.03 1.33 -13.73
CA THR A 237 0.59 2.52 -14.31
C THR A 237 -0.29 3.74 -14.01
N LYS A 238 0.05 4.91 -14.56
CA LYS A 238 -0.79 6.12 -14.46
C LYS A 238 -2.11 5.96 -15.23
N SER A 239 -2.09 5.21 -16.34
CA SER A 239 -3.19 5.08 -17.30
C SER A 239 -3.90 3.72 -17.24
N TYR A 240 -3.28 2.71 -16.63
CA TYR A 240 -3.78 1.33 -16.67
C TYR A 240 -3.62 0.64 -15.31
N SER A 241 -4.58 -0.20 -14.95
CA SER A 241 -4.50 -1.10 -13.81
C SER A 241 -5.11 -2.44 -14.21
N GLY A 242 -4.39 -3.53 -13.99
CA GLY A 242 -4.81 -4.87 -14.36
C GLY A 242 -4.39 -5.90 -13.32
N GLU A 243 -5.23 -6.93 -13.13
CA GLU A 243 -4.86 -8.13 -12.41
C GLU A 243 -5.47 -9.36 -13.07
N ASN A 244 -4.69 -10.45 -13.20
CA ASN A 244 -5.21 -11.71 -13.72
C ASN A 244 -4.33 -12.90 -13.36
N LYS A 245 -4.71 -14.11 -13.80
CA LYS A 245 -4.02 -15.36 -13.48
C LYS A 245 -2.60 -15.40 -14.07
N PHE A 246 -1.68 -15.96 -13.30
CA PHE A 246 -0.30 -16.25 -13.69
C PHE A 246 0.08 -17.66 -13.26
N GLN A 247 0.84 -18.36 -14.09
CA GLN A 247 1.34 -19.71 -13.81
C GLN A 247 2.80 -19.84 -14.19
N LEU A 248 3.53 -20.61 -13.39
CA LEU A 248 4.96 -20.84 -13.51
C LEU A 248 5.26 -22.31 -13.25
N LYS A 249 5.72 -23.03 -14.28
CA LYS A 249 5.98 -24.48 -14.25
C LYS A 249 7.44 -24.77 -14.52
N PHE A 250 8.06 -25.63 -13.70
CA PHE A 250 9.45 -26.03 -13.89
C PHE A 250 9.55 -26.92 -15.12
N THR A 251 10.54 -26.66 -15.98
CA THR A 251 10.77 -27.44 -17.20
C THR A 251 12.00 -28.33 -17.06
N SER A 252 13.15 -27.74 -16.77
CA SER A 252 14.41 -28.47 -16.68
C SER A 252 15.47 -27.68 -15.93
N HIS A 253 16.52 -28.36 -15.46
CA HIS A 253 17.71 -27.68 -14.95
C HIS A 253 18.43 -26.94 -16.08
N GLN A 254 19.06 -25.81 -15.76
CA GLN A 254 19.91 -25.11 -16.71
C GLN A 254 21.11 -26.02 -17.02
N GLN A 255 21.14 -26.63 -18.20
CA GLN A 255 22.31 -27.38 -18.65
C GLN A 255 23.48 -26.40 -18.74
N SER A 256 24.44 -26.52 -17.81
CA SER A 256 25.78 -25.95 -18.01
C SER A 256 26.33 -26.61 -19.26
N ARG A 257 26.42 -25.88 -20.38
CA ARG A 257 27.24 -26.35 -21.50
C ARG A 257 28.66 -26.49 -20.97
N PRO A 258 29.27 -27.69 -20.95
CA PRO A 258 30.68 -27.78 -20.66
C PRO A 258 31.40 -26.90 -21.67
N CYS A 259 32.34 -26.07 -21.20
CA CYS A 259 33.21 -25.32 -22.09
C CYS A 259 33.95 -26.32 -22.97
N THR A 260 33.56 -26.45 -24.23
CA THR A 260 34.39 -27.10 -25.23
C THR A 260 35.51 -26.10 -25.51
N THR A 261 36.68 -26.33 -24.92
CA THR A 261 37.93 -25.72 -25.37
C THR A 261 38.09 -26.04 -26.85
N VAL A 262 38.08 -25.00 -27.68
CA VAL A 262 38.52 -25.05 -29.08
C VAL A 262 40.03 -24.83 -29.10
#